data_AF-A0A942ZRI5-F1
#
_entry.id   AF-A0A942ZRI5-F1
#
_cell.length_a   1.000
_cell.length_b   1.000
_cell.length_c   1.000
_cell.angle_alpha   90.00
_cell.angle_beta   90.00
_cell.angle_gamma   90.00
#
_symmetry.space_group_name_H-M   'P 1'
#
loop_
_entity.id
_entity.type
_entity.pdbx_description
1 polymer ?
#
loop_
_entity_poly.entity_id
_entity_poly.type
_entity_poly.pdbx_seq_one_letter_code
_entity_poly.pdbx_strand_id
1 'polypeptide(L)'
;MKRFLVGSLSAIAAVVMVMGSVYGADAGSEADPLVSKSYVDDKIEQVMAKIGTGSSSGTTSSATAATFTPVSVAVGKTIVGGEGTEMILRAGKANVVISGSEGITDATTGQALYNGHKATLNHLTIIPRNDGRGFKVTEAAWFLVKGSYTIK
;
A
#
# COMPACT_ATOMS: atom_id res chain seq x y z
N MET A 1 -89.67 -50.56 23.32
CA MET A 1 -90.71 -49.71 22.70
C MET A 1 -90.17 -48.29 22.59
N LYS A 2 -90.38 -47.67 21.43
CA LYS A 2 -89.65 -46.53 20.87
C LYS A 2 -90.00 -45.23 21.59
N ARG A 3 -89.02 -44.34 21.80
CA ARG A 3 -89.26 -42.95 22.24
C ARG A 3 -88.50 -42.02 21.30
N PHE A 4 -89.22 -41.43 20.34
CA PHE A 4 -88.77 -40.24 19.62
C PHE A 4 -89.95 -39.30 19.63
N LEU A 5 -89.84 -38.20 20.38
CA LEU A 5 -90.75 -37.07 20.24
C LEU A 5 -89.90 -35.82 20.01
N VAL A 6 -90.22 -35.20 18.88
CA VAL A 6 -89.60 -34.04 18.23
C VAL A 6 -89.95 -32.77 19.00
N GLY A 7 -89.01 -31.84 19.07
CA GLY A 7 -89.26 -30.46 19.48
C GLY A 7 -88.16 -29.55 18.94
N SER A 8 -88.36 -29.04 17.72
CA SER A 8 -87.52 -28.01 17.11
C SER A 8 -87.73 -26.67 17.79
N LEU A 9 -86.67 -25.97 18.19
CA LEU A 9 -86.70 -24.50 18.18
C LEU A 9 -85.30 -23.91 18.03
N SER A 10 -85.21 -22.99 17.07
CA SER A 10 -84.03 -22.39 16.49
C SER A 10 -83.46 -21.23 17.33
N ALA A 11 -82.13 -21.14 17.34
CA ALA A 11 -81.26 -19.95 17.36
C ALA A 11 -81.53 -18.80 18.36
N ILE A 12 -80.47 -18.38 19.07
CA ILE A 12 -79.69 -17.16 18.78
C ILE A 12 -78.54 -17.09 19.80
N ALA A 13 -77.31 -17.22 19.31
CA ALA A 13 -76.09 -16.94 20.06
C ALA A 13 -75.70 -15.48 19.80
N ALA A 14 -75.70 -14.65 20.85
CA ALA A 14 -75.16 -13.28 20.78
C ALA A 14 -73.83 -13.25 21.56
N VAL A 15 -72.73 -13.58 20.86
CA VAL A 15 -71.38 -13.27 21.35
C VAL A 15 -71.11 -11.83 20.95
N VAL A 16 -71.09 -10.93 21.92
CA VAL A 16 -70.60 -9.56 21.72
C VAL A 16 -69.08 -9.61 21.72
N MET A 17 -68.47 -9.72 20.53
CA MET A 17 -67.05 -9.46 20.36
C MET A 17 -66.84 -7.94 20.33
N VAL A 18 -66.23 -7.41 21.38
CA VAL A 18 -65.66 -6.07 21.37
C VAL A 18 -64.44 -6.11 20.45
N MET A 19 -64.60 -5.58 19.24
CA MET A 19 -63.50 -5.39 18.29
C MET A 19 -62.64 -4.21 18.76
N GLY A 20 -61.64 -4.49 19.59
CA GLY A 20 -60.52 -3.57 19.80
C GLY A 20 -59.63 -3.62 18.57
N SER A 21 -59.54 -2.53 17.79
CA SER A 21 -58.59 -2.40 16.71
C SER A 21 -57.17 -2.39 17.28
N VAL A 22 -56.43 -3.49 17.10
CA VAL A 22 -54.99 -3.52 17.32
C VAL A 22 -54.35 -2.76 16.16
N TYR A 23 -53.95 -1.51 16.41
CA TYR A 23 -53.04 -0.80 15.52
C TYR A 23 -51.67 -1.48 15.63
N GLY A 24 -51.38 -2.41 14.71
CA GLY A 24 -50.00 -2.83 14.48
C GLY A 24 -49.27 -1.65 13.88
N ALA A 25 -48.34 -1.05 14.63
CA ALA A 25 -47.35 -0.17 14.03
C ALA A 25 -46.58 -1.00 12.99
N ASP A 26 -46.68 -0.62 11.72
CA ASP A 26 -46.05 -1.35 10.63
C ASP A 26 -44.54 -1.42 10.91
N ALA A 27 -44.03 -2.64 11.01
CA ALA A 27 -42.67 -2.87 11.45
C ALA A 27 -41.73 -2.65 10.25
N GLY A 28 -41.07 -1.49 10.22
CA GLY A 28 -40.15 -1.08 9.17
C GLY A 28 -40.76 -0.10 8.17
N SER A 29 -39.90 0.66 7.50
CA SER A 29 -40.31 1.59 6.44
C SER A 29 -39.57 1.28 5.14
N GLU A 30 -40.05 1.79 4.01
CA GLU A 30 -39.33 1.68 2.73
C GLU A 30 -37.90 2.27 2.80
N ALA A 31 -37.67 3.25 3.68
CA ALA A 31 -36.35 3.84 3.91
C ALA A 31 -35.49 3.08 4.93
N ASP A 32 -36.12 2.25 5.77
CA ASP A 32 -35.48 1.44 6.81
C ASP A 32 -36.22 0.11 6.95
N PRO A 33 -36.00 -0.81 5.99
CA PRO A 33 -36.69 -2.09 5.97
C PRO A 33 -36.13 -2.99 7.08
N LEU A 34 -37.02 -3.66 7.81
CA LEU A 34 -36.59 -4.69 8.73
C LEU A 34 -36.06 -5.90 7.95
N VAL A 35 -34.82 -6.29 8.22
CA VAL A 35 -34.17 -7.44 7.60
C VAL A 35 -33.84 -8.51 8.65
N SER A 36 -33.82 -9.76 8.21
CA SER A 36 -33.44 -10.89 9.07
C SER A 36 -31.94 -10.88 9.34
N LYS A 37 -31.53 -11.43 10.49
CA LYS A 37 -30.12 -11.61 10.83
C LYS A 37 -29.36 -12.38 9.73
N SER A 38 -29.97 -13.43 9.18
CA SER A 38 -29.35 -14.23 8.11
C SER A 38 -29.09 -13.43 6.84
N TYR A 39 -29.98 -12.50 6.47
CA TYR A 39 -29.76 -11.62 5.32
C TYR A 39 -28.53 -10.71 5.53
N VAL A 40 -28.34 -10.19 6.74
CA VAL A 40 -27.17 -9.38 7.09
C VAL A 40 -25.90 -10.22 7.05
N ASP A 41 -25.93 -11.41 7.65
CA ASP A 41 -24.81 -12.34 7.67
C ASP A 41 -24.39 -12.74 6.24
N ASP A 42 -25.35 -13.11 5.37
CA ASP A 42 -25.11 -13.46 3.96
C ASP A 42 -24.46 -12.31 3.18
N LYS A 43 -24.86 -11.06 3.45
CA LYS A 43 -24.28 -9.88 2.81
C LYS A 43 -22.88 -9.59 3.31
N ILE A 44 -22.61 -9.78 4.60
CA ILE A 44 -21.26 -9.66 5.16
C ILE A 44 -20.34 -10.69 4.52
N GLU A 45 -20.76 -11.96 4.41
CA GLU A 45 -19.96 -12.99 3.75
C GLU A 45 -19.66 -12.66 2.28
N GLN A 46 -20.65 -12.18 1.52
CA GLN A 46 -20.46 -11.73 0.14
C GLN A 46 -19.49 -10.55 0.03
N VAL A 47 -19.55 -9.59 0.96
CA VAL A 47 -18.62 -8.45 1.01
C VAL A 47 -17.21 -8.91 1.38
N MET A 48 -17.06 -9.79 2.37
CA MET A 48 -15.78 -10.35 2.78
C MET A 48 -15.14 -11.18 1.66
N ALA A 49 -15.92 -11.92 0.88
CA ALA A 49 -15.43 -12.62 -0.30
C ALA A 49 -14.92 -11.67 -1.38
N LYS A 50 -15.60 -10.53 -1.60
CA LYS A 50 -15.16 -9.49 -2.55
C LYS A 50 -13.91 -8.73 -2.06
N ILE A 51 -13.81 -8.50 -0.76
CA ILE A 51 -12.62 -7.86 -0.14
C ILE A 51 -11.44 -8.84 -0.14
N GLY A 52 -11.68 -10.12 0.17
CA GLY A 52 -10.66 -11.17 0.17
C GLY A 52 -10.15 -11.57 -1.21
N THR A 53 -10.94 -11.34 -2.27
CA THR A 53 -10.52 -11.56 -3.68
C THR A 53 -9.99 -10.29 -4.37
N GLY A 54 -10.21 -9.11 -3.77
CA GLY A 54 -9.62 -7.83 -4.18
C GLY A 54 -8.30 -7.50 -3.47
N SER A 55 -7.98 -8.19 -2.38
CA SER A 55 -6.60 -8.27 -1.91
C SER A 55 -5.87 -9.22 -2.83
N SER A 56 -5.38 -8.64 -3.93
CA SER A 56 -4.28 -9.18 -4.70
C SER A 56 -3.38 -9.98 -3.75
N SER A 57 -3.21 -11.27 -4.03
CA SER A 57 -1.95 -11.95 -3.74
C SER A 57 -0.86 -11.29 -4.60
N GLY A 58 -0.69 -9.97 -4.44
CA GLY A 58 0.58 -9.34 -4.58
C GLY A 58 1.37 -9.99 -3.47
N THR A 59 2.24 -10.91 -3.85
CA THR A 59 3.47 -11.07 -3.10
C THR A 59 3.99 -9.64 -2.91
N THR A 60 3.69 -9.02 -1.77
CA THR A 60 4.51 -7.95 -1.25
C THR A 60 5.81 -8.66 -0.91
N SER A 61 6.60 -8.94 -1.95
CA SER A 61 8.03 -9.01 -1.84
C SER A 61 8.34 -7.70 -1.15
N SER A 62 8.47 -7.75 0.17
CA SER A 62 9.07 -6.70 0.96
C SER A 62 10.50 -6.65 0.43
N ALA A 63 10.67 -6.02 -0.72
CA ALA A 63 11.94 -5.74 -1.32
C ALA A 63 12.61 -4.92 -0.24
N THR A 64 13.62 -5.52 0.40
CA THR A 64 14.37 -4.89 1.48
C THR A 64 14.73 -3.49 1.00
N ALA A 65 14.13 -2.47 1.62
CA ALA A 65 14.33 -1.10 1.20
C ALA A 65 15.83 -0.83 1.23
N ALA A 66 16.40 -0.38 0.11
CA ALA A 66 17.82 -0.09 0.05
C ALA A 66 18.15 0.97 1.11
N THR A 67 19.10 0.66 1.99
CA THR A 67 19.59 1.58 3.02
C THR A 67 20.95 2.15 2.61
N PHE A 68 21.33 3.27 3.22
CA PHE A 68 22.69 3.77 3.07
C PHE A 68 23.67 2.89 3.84
N THR A 69 24.71 2.43 3.15
CA THR A 69 25.78 1.61 3.72
C THR A 69 27.12 2.32 3.58
N PRO A 70 28.00 2.27 4.60
CA PRO A 70 29.34 2.83 4.51
C PRO A 70 30.23 1.96 3.62
N VAL A 71 30.90 2.59 2.66
CA VAL A 71 31.80 1.92 1.70
C VAL A 71 33.15 2.63 1.70
N SER A 72 34.21 1.89 2.01
CA SER A 72 35.58 2.37 1.91
C SER A 72 36.13 2.11 0.52
N VAL A 73 36.76 3.12 -0.09
CA VAL A 73 37.32 3.05 -1.44
C VAL A 73 38.75 3.56 -1.40
N ALA A 74 39.70 2.71 -1.79
CA ALA A 74 41.13 3.02 -1.80
C ALA A 74 41.47 4.08 -2.85
N VAL A 75 42.58 4.80 -2.63
CA VAL A 75 43.11 5.76 -3.61
C VAL A 75 43.36 5.10 -4.97
N GLY A 76 43.06 5.82 -6.05
CA GLY A 76 43.23 5.35 -7.43
C GLY A 76 42.06 4.51 -7.96
N LYS A 77 41.21 3.97 -7.07
CA LYS A 77 40.02 3.21 -7.45
C LYS A 77 38.86 4.10 -7.85
N THR A 78 37.97 3.55 -8.66
CA THR A 78 36.73 4.21 -9.07
C THR A 78 35.55 3.42 -8.52
N ILE A 79 34.70 4.08 -7.75
CA ILE A 79 33.40 3.55 -7.38
C ILE A 79 32.39 3.97 -8.46
N VAL A 80 31.72 3.00 -9.07
CA VAL A 80 30.73 3.20 -10.13
C VAL A 80 29.37 2.76 -9.60
N GLY A 81 28.40 3.66 -9.62
CA GLY A 81 27.03 3.33 -9.21
C GLY A 81 26.19 2.83 -10.38
N GLY A 82 25.18 2.02 -10.07
CA GLY A 82 24.11 1.68 -11.00
C GLY A 82 23.06 2.79 -11.09
N GLU A 83 22.07 2.60 -11.96
CA GLU A 83 20.93 3.51 -12.10
C GLU A 83 20.22 3.73 -10.76
N GLY A 84 19.92 5.00 -10.44
CA GLY A 84 19.25 5.40 -9.20
C GLY A 84 20.12 5.29 -7.94
N THR A 85 21.40 4.95 -8.07
CA THR A 85 22.30 4.85 -6.91
C THR A 85 22.54 6.23 -6.32
N GLU A 86 22.34 6.35 -5.01
CA GLU A 86 22.61 7.55 -4.24
C GLU A 86 23.94 7.41 -3.49
N MET A 87 24.79 8.42 -3.59
CA MET A 87 26.12 8.42 -3.01
C MET A 87 26.43 9.73 -2.29
N ILE A 88 27.05 9.63 -1.12
CA ILE A 88 27.55 10.78 -0.36
C ILE A 88 29.02 10.53 -0.03
N LEU A 89 29.91 11.39 -0.50
CA LEU A 89 31.31 11.37 -0.06
C LEU A 89 31.38 11.91 1.38
N ARG A 90 31.80 11.09 2.34
CA ARG A 90 31.89 11.44 3.77
C ARG A 90 33.30 11.75 4.25
N ALA A 91 34.32 11.21 3.58
CA ALA A 91 35.72 11.49 3.85
C ALA A 91 36.56 11.24 2.59
N GLY A 92 37.75 11.83 2.54
CA GLY A 92 38.69 11.70 1.42
C GLY A 92 38.39 12.65 0.27
N LYS A 93 38.92 12.33 -0.91
CA LYS A 93 38.73 13.14 -2.14
C LYS A 93 38.44 12.23 -3.31
N ALA A 94 37.51 12.67 -4.15
CA ALA A 94 37.20 12.00 -5.40
C ALA A 94 36.77 12.99 -6.48
N ASN A 95 36.96 12.61 -7.73
CA ASN A 95 36.52 13.36 -8.90
C ASN A 95 35.44 12.56 -9.63
N VAL A 96 34.47 13.26 -10.18
CA VAL A 96 33.38 12.67 -10.97
C VAL A 96 33.94 12.01 -12.22
N VAL A 97 33.43 10.81 -12.51
CA VAL A 97 33.63 10.09 -13.76
C VAL A 97 32.26 9.87 -14.38
N ILE A 98 32.09 10.29 -15.63
CA ILE A 98 30.86 10.04 -16.39
C ILE A 98 31.18 9.35 -17.72
N SER A 99 30.19 8.63 -18.23
CA SER A 99 30.08 8.20 -19.63
C SER A 99 28.88 8.93 -20.24
N GLY A 100 29.04 9.44 -21.47
CA GLY A 100 27.99 10.20 -22.16
C GLY A 100 27.97 11.71 -21.87
N SER A 101 26.88 12.37 -22.30
CA SER A 101 26.73 13.84 -22.29
C SER A 101 26.09 14.39 -21.01
N GLU A 102 25.23 13.62 -20.34
CA GLU A 102 24.54 14.04 -19.11
C GLU A 102 25.44 13.84 -17.88
N GLY A 103 25.33 14.72 -16.87
CA GLY A 103 26.11 14.63 -15.63
C GLY A 103 25.51 13.73 -14.55
N ILE A 104 26.20 13.58 -13.42
CA ILE A 104 25.65 13.05 -12.16
C ILE A 104 24.86 14.17 -11.48
N THR A 105 23.65 13.92 -10.99
CA THR A 105 22.87 14.95 -10.30
C THR A 105 23.40 15.15 -8.88
N ASP A 106 23.72 16.38 -8.51
CA ASP A 106 23.92 16.79 -7.12
C ASP A 106 22.59 17.35 -6.60
N ALA A 107 21.89 16.56 -5.79
CA ALA A 107 20.60 16.95 -5.22
C ALA A 107 20.72 18.00 -4.10
N THR A 108 21.93 18.23 -3.57
CA THR A 108 22.17 19.25 -2.55
C THR A 108 22.28 20.64 -3.19
N THR A 109 22.95 20.76 -4.32
CA THR A 109 23.13 22.04 -5.03
C THR A 109 22.21 22.23 -6.24
N GLY A 110 21.55 21.16 -6.70
CA GLY A 110 20.74 21.13 -7.92
C GLY A 110 21.55 21.11 -9.22
N GLN A 111 22.88 20.96 -9.15
CA GLN A 111 23.77 21.01 -10.30
C GLN A 111 23.99 19.62 -10.93
N ALA A 112 24.31 19.61 -12.23
CA ALA A 112 24.85 18.43 -12.89
C ALA A 112 26.38 18.43 -12.78
N LEU A 113 26.95 17.34 -12.28
CA LEU A 113 28.38 17.15 -12.14
C LEU A 113 28.94 16.40 -13.34
N TYR A 114 29.95 16.98 -14.00
CA TYR A 114 30.59 16.42 -15.20
C TYR A 114 31.97 15.87 -14.90
N ASN A 115 32.56 15.19 -15.89
CA ASN A 115 33.86 14.54 -15.77
C ASN A 115 34.93 15.48 -15.18
N GLY A 116 35.63 15.02 -14.14
CA GLY A 116 36.67 15.81 -13.47
C GLY A 116 36.18 16.79 -12.39
N HIS A 117 34.87 17.04 -12.25
CA HIS A 117 34.35 17.84 -11.12
C HIS A 117 34.77 17.20 -9.80
N LYS A 118 35.21 18.01 -8.84
CA LYS A 118 35.53 17.53 -7.49
C LYS A 118 34.23 17.22 -6.76
N ALA A 119 34.13 16.03 -6.18
CA ALA A 119 33.03 15.70 -5.30
C ALA A 119 33.16 16.49 -4.00
N THR A 120 32.11 17.23 -3.66
CA THR A 120 32.03 17.94 -2.38
C THR A 120 31.59 16.98 -1.28
N LEU A 121 32.21 17.10 -0.11
CA LEU A 121 31.81 16.31 1.05
C LEU A 121 30.35 16.60 1.40
N ASN A 122 29.64 15.55 1.82
CA ASN A 122 28.29 15.62 2.36
C ASN A 122 27.18 16.02 1.37
N HIS A 123 27.48 16.06 0.06
CA HIS A 123 26.45 16.25 -0.96
C HIS A 123 25.82 14.92 -1.36
N LEU A 124 24.49 14.92 -1.50
CA LEU A 124 23.73 13.80 -2.03
C LEU A 124 23.82 13.80 -3.55
N THR A 125 24.52 12.82 -4.10
CA THR A 125 24.65 12.65 -5.55
C THR A 125 23.86 11.45 -6.03
N ILE A 126 23.25 11.56 -7.21
CA ILE A 126 22.37 10.54 -7.79
C ILE A 126 22.93 10.15 -9.15
N ILE A 127 23.19 8.86 -9.32
CA ILE A 127 23.60 8.26 -10.59
C ILE A 127 22.37 8.08 -11.47
N PRO A 128 22.21 8.82 -12.59
CA PRO A 128 20.96 8.80 -13.34
C PRO A 128 20.76 7.54 -14.17
N ARG A 129 21.86 6.86 -14.56
CA ARG A 129 21.84 5.69 -15.45
C ARG A 129 22.98 4.74 -15.12
N ASN A 130 22.78 3.46 -15.42
CA ASN A 130 23.79 2.41 -15.28
C ASN A 130 24.72 2.34 -16.51
N ASP A 131 25.50 3.39 -16.74
CA ASP A 131 26.37 3.52 -17.93
C ASP A 131 27.87 3.67 -17.58
N GLY A 132 28.24 3.60 -16.29
CA GLY A 132 29.63 3.71 -15.84
C GLY A 132 29.97 4.97 -15.06
N ARG A 133 28.98 5.74 -14.62
CA ARG A 133 29.15 6.94 -13.80
C ARG A 133 29.54 6.63 -12.35
N GLY A 134 30.32 7.54 -11.77
CA GLY A 134 30.65 7.49 -10.35
C GLY A 134 31.81 8.41 -10.01
N PHE A 135 32.70 7.94 -9.14
CA PHE A 135 33.73 8.77 -8.53
C PHE A 135 35.09 8.06 -8.52
N LYS A 136 36.10 8.68 -9.15
CA LYS A 136 37.49 8.26 -9.07
C LYS A 136 38.15 8.87 -7.84
N VAL A 137 38.56 8.02 -6.93
CA VAL A 137 39.17 8.42 -5.65
C VAL A 137 40.61 8.88 -5.86
N THR A 138 40.90 10.07 -5.37
CA THR A 138 42.22 10.72 -5.44
C THR A 138 42.91 10.78 -4.07
N GLU A 139 42.16 10.58 -2.99
CA GLU A 139 42.65 10.39 -1.62
C GLU A 139 41.69 9.41 -0.93
N ALA A 140 42.19 8.42 -0.19
CA ALA A 140 41.39 7.33 0.38
C ALA A 140 40.07 7.84 1.00
N ALA A 141 38.96 7.24 0.58
CA ALA A 141 37.64 7.84 0.74
C ALA A 141 36.63 6.90 1.38
N TRP A 142 35.66 7.49 2.08
CA TRP A 142 34.48 6.82 2.59
C TRP A 142 33.24 7.41 1.94
N PHE A 143 32.38 6.55 1.44
CA PHE A 143 31.07 6.90 0.87
C PHE A 143 29.96 6.32 1.74
N LEU A 144 28.82 7.02 1.82
CA LEU A 144 27.54 6.35 2.07
C LEU A 144 26.91 6.04 0.72
N VAL A 145 26.52 4.79 0.51
CA VAL A 145 25.95 4.32 -0.75
C VAL A 145 24.61 3.64 -0.48
N LYS A 146 23.58 4.08 -1.20
CA LYS A 146 22.27 3.42 -1.27
C LYS A 146 22.01 3.05 -2.74
N GLY A 147 21.93 1.75 -3.01
CA GLY A 147 21.83 1.21 -4.37
C GLY A 147 23.04 0.36 -4.76
N SER A 148 23.04 -0.15 -5.99
CA SER A 148 24.09 -1.03 -6.51
C SER A 148 25.36 -0.25 -6.85
N TYR A 149 26.53 -0.81 -6.57
CA TYR A 149 27.79 -0.23 -6.99
C TYR A 149 28.83 -1.30 -7.31
N THR A 150 29.89 -0.90 -8.01
CA THR A 150 31.10 -1.69 -8.23
C THR A 150 32.33 -0.83 -7.96
N ILE A 151 33.43 -1.45 -7.52
CA ILE A 151 34.72 -0.78 -7.32
C ILE A 151 35.74 -1.40 -8.27
N LYS A 152 36.42 -0.59 -9.07
CA LYS A 152 37.46 -1.03 -10.01
C LYS A 152 38.75 -0.22 -9.92
#